data_AF-A0A7W8NKE9-F1
#
_entry.id   AF-A0A7W8NKE9-F1
#
_cell.length_a   1.000
_cell.length_b   1.000
_cell.length_c   1.000
_cell.angle_alpha   90.00
_cell.angle_beta   90.00
_cell.angle_gamma   90.00
#
_symmetry.space_group_name_H-M   'P 1'
#
loop_
_entity.id
_entity.type
_entity.pdbx_description
1 polymer ?
#
loop_
_entity_poly.entity_id
_entity_poly.type
_entity_poly.pdbx_seq_one_letter_code
_entity_poly.pdbx_strand_id
1 'polypeptide(L)'
;MSFFKREYEVYLLLAGPDAPGLWQAEQWNPFAASLDQLMVQARGKAGLRSHQYNPQGKLIPFGRLGWNAASHAKWTHTPATTQARFMSLEVWAPTWTSCEKDDLAPDLFIALANEALLGLVGKAMQFGQRLLCAIATDLGLAAADALRQTLTQLGVQQQAPWFAHTRRPWGRAAYGGFSCAIQDMLLSGLFQTGDPHGRPLDAASFREPWTQIDLETAARH
;
A
#
# COMPACT_ATOMS: atom_id res chain seq x y z
N MET A 1 -23.40 0.36 9.68
CA MET A 1 -22.22 1.00 9.07
C MET A 1 -21.87 0.24 7.81
N SER A 2 -22.26 0.78 6.66
CA SER A 2 -21.89 0.26 5.33
C SER A 2 -20.38 0.28 5.13
N PHE A 3 -19.71 1.26 5.74
CA PHE A 3 -18.27 1.48 5.67
C PHE A 3 -17.45 0.19 5.78
N PHE A 4 -17.64 -0.56 6.85
CA PHE A 4 -16.81 -1.73 7.13
C PHE A 4 -17.20 -2.99 6.35
N LYS A 5 -18.39 -3.04 5.76
CA LYS A 5 -18.94 -4.24 5.11
C LYS A 5 -18.64 -4.32 3.61
N ARG A 6 -18.12 -3.25 3.01
CA ARG A 6 -17.82 -3.22 1.58
C ARG A 6 -16.68 -4.20 1.28
N GLU A 7 -16.83 -4.98 0.22
CA GLU A 7 -15.90 -6.02 -0.19
C GLU A 7 -14.80 -5.47 -1.12
N TYR A 8 -13.58 -6.00 -0.97
CA TYR A 8 -12.40 -5.56 -1.70
C TYR A 8 -11.61 -6.74 -2.25
N GLU A 9 -11.07 -6.56 -3.46
CA GLU A 9 -9.85 -7.26 -3.87
C GLU A 9 -8.67 -6.54 -3.22
N VAL A 10 -7.88 -7.27 -2.43
CA VAL A 10 -6.73 -6.76 -1.68
C VAL A 10 -5.48 -7.43 -2.20
N TYR A 11 -4.51 -6.63 -2.60
CA TYR A 11 -3.22 -7.05 -3.12
C TYR A 11 -2.12 -6.67 -2.14
N LEU A 12 -1.20 -7.61 -1.90
CA LEU A 12 -0.01 -7.41 -1.11
C LEU A 12 1.21 -7.67 -1.97
N LEU A 13 2.09 -6.69 -2.05
CA LEU A 13 3.40 -6.79 -2.69
C LEU A 13 4.48 -6.48 -1.66
N LEU A 14 5.37 -7.44 -1.46
CA LEU A 14 6.56 -7.27 -0.62
C LEU A 14 7.74 -7.11 -1.57
N ALA A 15 8.32 -5.92 -1.66
CA ALA A 15 9.42 -5.66 -2.58
C ALA A 15 10.73 -6.28 -2.07
N GLY A 16 11.66 -6.59 -2.99
CA GLY A 16 12.98 -7.12 -2.64
C GLY A 16 13.70 -6.26 -1.58
N PRO A 17 14.58 -6.85 -0.77
CA PRO A 17 15.24 -6.16 0.33
C PRO A 17 16.10 -4.98 -0.10
N ASP A 18 16.69 -5.07 -1.30
CA ASP A 18 17.55 -4.03 -1.89
C ASP A 18 16.83 -3.21 -2.98
N ALA A 19 15.52 -3.42 -3.14
CA ALA A 19 14.76 -2.73 -4.18
C ALA A 19 14.68 -1.21 -3.89
N PRO A 20 14.77 -0.36 -4.93
CA PRO A 20 14.63 1.09 -4.75
C PRO A 20 13.30 1.45 -4.09
N GLY A 21 13.37 2.21 -3.00
CA GLY A 21 12.17 2.62 -2.25
C GLY A 21 11.15 3.32 -3.14
N LEU A 22 9.89 2.90 -3.06
CA LEU A 22 8.81 3.44 -3.89
C LEU A 22 8.50 4.91 -3.57
N TRP A 23 9.05 5.46 -2.48
CA TRP A 23 9.03 6.88 -2.14
C TRP A 23 10.05 7.73 -2.92
N GLN A 24 10.97 7.11 -3.68
CA GLN A 24 11.82 7.82 -4.62
C GLN A 24 11.00 8.29 -5.82
N ALA A 25 11.16 9.54 -6.24
CA ALA A 25 10.35 10.14 -7.31
C ALA A 25 10.42 9.35 -8.62
N GLU A 26 11.59 8.80 -8.96
CA GLU A 26 11.81 7.97 -10.15
C GLU A 26 11.02 6.65 -10.13
N GLN A 27 10.70 6.14 -8.93
CA GLN A 27 9.88 4.92 -8.76
C GLN A 27 8.40 5.28 -8.60
N TRP A 28 8.09 6.31 -7.79
CA TRP A 28 6.73 6.73 -7.50
C TRP A 28 6.00 7.28 -8.72
N ASN A 29 6.63 8.19 -9.47
CA ASN A 29 5.91 8.95 -10.49
C ASN A 29 5.37 8.05 -11.63
N PRO A 30 6.15 7.08 -12.17
CA PRO A 30 5.61 6.15 -13.15
C PRO A 30 4.50 5.27 -12.58
N PHE A 31 4.66 4.78 -11.35
CA PHE A 31 3.64 3.97 -10.67
C PHE A 31 2.35 4.77 -10.46
N ALA A 32 2.43 5.99 -9.94
CA ALA A 32 1.28 6.85 -9.76
C ALA A 32 0.58 7.16 -11.09
N ALA A 33 1.34 7.51 -12.13
CA ALA A 33 0.77 7.77 -13.46
C ALA A 33 0.01 6.56 -14.02
N SER A 34 0.52 5.35 -13.79
CA SER A 34 -0.16 4.11 -14.24
C SER A 34 -1.50 3.85 -13.55
N LEU A 35 -1.75 4.49 -12.40
CA LEU A 35 -3.00 4.38 -11.64
C LEU A 35 -3.98 5.53 -11.91
N ASP A 36 -3.61 6.55 -12.69
CA ASP A 36 -4.44 7.75 -12.88
C ASP A 36 -5.85 7.42 -13.40
N GLN A 37 -5.98 6.47 -14.33
CA GLN A 37 -7.29 6.06 -14.85
C GLN A 37 -8.16 5.37 -13.80
N LEU A 38 -7.56 4.64 -12.84
CA LEU A 38 -8.29 4.05 -11.72
C LEU A 38 -8.73 5.12 -10.72
N MET A 39 -7.86 6.11 -10.46
CA MET A 39 -8.17 7.22 -9.56
C MET A 39 -9.31 8.09 -10.08
N VAL A 40 -9.44 8.23 -11.41
CA VAL A 40 -10.57 8.94 -12.05
C VAL A 40 -11.88 8.17 -11.94
N GLN A 41 -11.84 6.83 -11.92
CA GLN A 41 -13.05 6.00 -11.77
C GLN A 41 -13.62 6.00 -10.35
N ALA A 42 -12.83 6.37 -9.35
CA ALA A 42 -13.32 6.51 -7.99
C ALA A 42 -14.39 7.62 -7.89
N ARG A 43 -15.38 7.41 -7.05
CA ARG A 43 -16.55 8.29 -6.80
C ARG A 43 -16.21 9.67 -6.25
N GLY A 44 -14.95 9.96 -5.98
CA GLY A 44 -14.50 11.26 -5.52
C GLY A 44 -12.99 11.41 -5.52
N LYS A 45 -12.51 12.61 -5.18
CA LYS A 45 -11.10 12.98 -5.30
C LYS A 45 -10.22 12.14 -4.39
N ALA A 46 -9.14 11.62 -4.96
CA ALA A 46 -8.09 10.95 -4.21
C ALA A 46 -7.20 11.94 -3.45
N GLY A 47 -6.74 11.51 -2.27
CA GLY A 47 -5.80 12.25 -1.44
C GLY A 47 -4.84 11.30 -0.73
N LEU A 48 -3.71 11.84 -0.30
CA LEU A 48 -2.65 11.05 0.30
C LEU A 48 -2.07 11.70 1.56
N ARG A 49 -1.46 10.88 2.40
CA ARG A 49 -0.76 11.27 3.63
C ARG A 49 0.57 10.56 3.67
N SER A 50 1.66 11.30 3.70
CA SER A 50 3.00 10.74 3.87
C SER A 50 3.50 11.03 5.28
N HIS A 51 3.98 9.99 5.95
CA HIS A 51 4.66 10.09 7.24
C HIS A 51 6.17 10.00 7.02
N GLN A 52 6.85 11.11 7.31
CA GLN A 52 8.31 11.20 7.16
C GLN A 52 8.90 12.01 8.30
N TYR A 53 10.15 11.70 8.63
CA TYR A 53 10.90 12.38 9.68
C TYR A 53 12.08 13.14 9.06
N ASN A 54 12.37 14.33 9.58
CA ASN A 54 13.60 15.04 9.23
C ASN A 54 14.82 14.37 9.92
N PRO A 55 16.06 14.80 9.64
CA PRO A 55 17.26 14.24 10.27
C PRO A 55 17.27 14.34 11.81
N GLN A 56 16.52 15.29 12.38
CA GLN A 56 16.38 15.48 13.82
C GLN A 56 15.27 14.60 14.44
N GLY A 57 14.67 13.70 13.65
CA GLY A 57 13.61 12.81 14.11
C GLY A 57 12.24 13.48 14.31
N LYS A 58 12.04 14.70 13.80
CA LYS A 58 10.74 15.40 13.86
C LYS A 58 9.89 15.06 12.64
N LEU A 59 8.59 14.86 12.84
CA LEU A 59 7.63 14.64 11.77
C LEU A 59 7.58 15.86 10.83
N ILE A 60 7.58 15.62 9.52
CA ILE A 60 7.47 16.65 8.48
C ILE A 60 5.98 16.88 8.16
N PRO A 61 5.43 18.08 8.38
CA PRO A 61 4.03 18.37 8.08
C PRO A 61 3.84 18.72 6.58
N PHE A 62 3.25 17.81 5.81
CA PHE A 62 2.97 18.07 4.39
C PHE A 62 1.60 18.73 4.13
N GLY A 63 0.73 18.79 5.14
CA GLY A 63 -0.64 19.29 5.00
C GLY A 63 -1.50 18.37 4.13
N ARG A 64 -2.50 18.94 3.45
CA ARG A 64 -3.40 18.20 2.55
C ARG A 64 -2.70 17.97 1.21
N LEU A 65 -2.52 16.71 0.83
CA LEU A 65 -1.96 16.30 -0.45
C LEU A 65 -3.05 15.63 -1.29
N GLY A 66 -3.19 16.07 -2.54
CA GLY A 66 -4.07 15.44 -3.51
C GLY A 66 -3.33 14.41 -4.36
N TRP A 67 -4.06 13.63 -5.13
CA TRP A 67 -3.46 12.81 -6.20
C TRP A 67 -3.14 13.69 -7.42
N ASN A 68 -1.94 14.27 -7.46
CA ASN A 68 -1.43 15.08 -8.56
C ASN A 68 0.09 15.28 -8.46
N ALA A 69 0.72 15.62 -9.58
CA ALA A 69 2.17 15.82 -9.69
C ALA A 69 2.72 16.82 -8.66
N ALA A 70 2.03 17.95 -8.43
CA ALA A 70 2.47 18.96 -7.47
C ALA A 70 2.49 18.43 -6.03
N SER A 71 1.55 17.56 -5.67
CA SER A 71 1.50 16.91 -4.36
C SER A 71 2.54 15.80 -4.26
N HIS A 72 2.74 15.01 -5.31
CA HIS A 72 3.77 13.96 -5.35
C HIS A 72 5.17 14.55 -5.13
N ALA A 73 5.50 15.62 -5.84
CA ALA A 73 6.80 16.30 -5.73
C ALA A 73 7.11 16.87 -4.33
N LYS A 74 6.10 17.07 -3.47
CA LYS A 74 6.32 17.57 -2.10
C LYS A 74 6.92 16.54 -1.16
N TRP A 75 6.59 15.26 -1.36
CA TRP A 75 6.93 14.21 -0.40
C TRP A 75 7.88 13.16 -0.99
N THR A 76 7.91 12.97 -2.30
CA THR A 76 8.84 12.01 -2.91
C THR A 76 10.27 12.49 -2.80
N HIS A 77 11.18 11.52 -2.67
CA HIS A 77 12.60 11.76 -2.54
C HIS A 77 13.23 11.93 -3.90
N THR A 78 14.15 12.89 -4.00
CA THR A 78 15.01 13.14 -5.16
C THR A 78 16.44 13.22 -4.66
N PRO A 79 17.47 13.15 -5.53
CA PRO A 79 18.85 13.39 -5.12
C PRO A 79 19.06 14.72 -4.38
N ALA A 80 18.21 15.72 -4.62
CA ALA A 80 18.26 17.02 -3.95
C ALA A 80 17.48 17.08 -2.62
N THR A 81 16.61 16.11 -2.32
CA THR A 81 15.69 16.12 -1.15
C THR A 81 15.85 14.92 -0.21
N THR A 82 17.07 14.34 -0.15
CA THR A 82 17.38 13.06 0.51
C THR A 82 17.41 13.09 2.05
N GLN A 83 17.25 14.25 2.69
CA GLN A 83 17.38 14.35 4.14
C GLN A 83 16.17 13.84 4.92
N ALA A 84 15.02 13.67 4.25
CA ALA A 84 13.85 13.09 4.88
C ALA A 84 13.98 11.56 4.98
N ARG A 85 13.48 10.98 6.08
CA ARG A 85 13.35 9.55 6.29
C ARG A 85 11.90 9.15 6.08
N PHE A 86 11.63 8.44 5.00
CA PHE A 86 10.27 7.97 4.69
C PHE A 86 9.90 6.79 5.59
N MET A 87 8.75 6.88 6.26
CA MET A 87 8.18 5.83 7.11
C MET A 87 7.02 5.12 6.40
N SER A 88 5.99 5.89 6.02
CA SER A 88 4.81 5.33 5.37
C SER A 88 4.07 6.33 4.49
N LEU A 89 3.18 5.80 3.65
CA LEU A 89 2.23 6.54 2.84
C LEU A 89 0.87 5.84 2.93
N GLU A 90 -0.19 6.63 2.97
CA GLU A 90 -1.55 6.18 2.69
C GLU A 90 -2.17 7.03 1.58
N VAL A 91 -2.94 6.39 0.72
CA VAL A 91 -3.72 7.02 -0.35
C VAL A 91 -5.14 6.51 -0.25
N TRP A 92 -6.08 7.45 -0.33
CA TRP A 92 -7.51 7.22 -0.19
C TRP A 92 -8.23 7.83 -1.39
N ALA A 93 -8.98 7.03 -2.14
CA ALA A 93 -9.86 7.50 -3.21
C ALA A 93 -11.29 6.99 -2.96
N PRO A 94 -12.25 7.84 -2.57
CA PRO A 94 -12.09 9.26 -2.21
C PRO A 94 -11.33 9.46 -0.90
N THR A 95 -10.98 10.71 -0.57
CA THR A 95 -10.27 11.05 0.68
C THR A 95 -10.95 10.49 1.94
N TRP A 96 -10.18 10.20 2.99
CA TRP A 96 -10.68 9.76 4.30
C TRP A 96 -11.88 10.58 4.81
N THR A 97 -11.76 11.92 4.77
CA THR A 97 -12.82 12.82 5.25
C THR A 97 -14.11 12.71 4.44
N SER A 98 -14.02 12.39 3.15
CA SER A 98 -15.19 12.09 2.32
C SER A 98 -15.79 10.74 2.69
N CYS A 99 -14.94 9.72 2.87
CA CYS A 99 -15.39 8.38 3.28
C CYS A 99 -16.13 8.40 4.63
N GLU A 100 -15.63 9.14 5.62
CA GLU A 100 -16.29 9.31 6.92
C GLU A 100 -17.64 10.01 6.78
N LYS A 101 -17.68 11.11 6.02
CA LYS A 101 -18.92 11.87 5.79
C LYS A 101 -20.00 11.01 5.15
N ASP A 102 -19.62 10.14 4.21
CA ASP A 102 -20.53 9.34 3.41
C ASP A 102 -20.85 7.96 4.06
N ASP A 103 -20.31 7.64 5.24
CA ASP A 103 -20.34 6.31 5.90
C ASP A 103 -20.01 5.15 4.92
N LEU A 104 -19.02 5.38 4.05
CA LEU A 104 -18.63 4.42 3.03
C LEU A 104 -17.11 4.41 2.83
N ALA A 105 -16.51 3.22 2.91
CA ALA A 105 -15.08 3.00 2.72
C ALA A 105 -14.63 3.38 1.28
N PRO A 106 -13.33 3.65 1.05
CA PRO A 106 -12.83 4.19 -0.21
C PRO A 106 -13.01 3.20 -1.36
N ASP A 107 -13.11 3.68 -2.59
CA ASP A 107 -13.10 2.82 -3.78
C ASP A 107 -11.73 2.19 -4.02
N LEU A 108 -10.67 2.95 -3.77
CA LEU A 108 -9.28 2.51 -3.85
C LEU A 108 -8.51 3.00 -2.63
N PHE A 109 -7.73 2.11 -2.04
CA PHE A 109 -6.82 2.39 -0.95
C PHE A 109 -5.44 1.86 -1.29
N ILE A 110 -4.40 2.65 -0.99
CA ILE A 110 -3.00 2.24 -1.15
C ILE A 110 -2.28 2.59 0.14
N ALA A 111 -1.52 1.64 0.67
CA ALA A 111 -0.62 1.87 1.78
C ALA A 111 0.77 1.36 1.43
N LEU A 112 1.79 2.12 1.82
CA LEU A 112 3.20 1.79 1.63
C LEU A 112 3.93 1.98 2.96
N ALA A 113 4.78 1.02 3.34
CA ALA A 113 5.62 1.10 4.54
C ALA A 113 7.08 0.74 4.22
N ASN A 114 8.01 1.43 4.86
CA ASN A 114 9.44 1.16 4.80
C ASN A 114 9.88 0.26 5.95
N GLU A 115 10.32 -0.97 5.64
CA GLU A 115 10.67 -1.97 6.66
C GLU A 115 11.88 -1.57 7.50
N ALA A 116 12.84 -0.88 6.89
CA ALA A 116 14.08 -0.50 7.56
C ALA A 116 13.82 0.40 8.79
N LEU A 117 12.68 1.10 8.83
CA LEU A 117 12.30 1.98 9.94
C LEU A 117 11.38 1.33 10.97
N LEU A 118 10.93 0.09 10.75
CA LEU A 118 10.05 -0.65 11.68
C LEU A 118 10.81 -1.49 12.72
N GLY A 119 12.08 -1.16 12.97
CA GLY A 119 12.81 -1.64 14.16
C GLY A 119 13.72 -2.86 13.95
N LEU A 120 14.31 -3.02 12.78
CA LEU A 120 15.15 -4.17 12.42
C LEU A 120 16.63 -3.81 12.21
N VAL A 121 17.19 -2.96 13.07
CA VAL A 121 18.61 -2.60 12.98
C VAL A 121 19.47 -3.87 13.12
N GLY A 122 20.23 -4.18 12.06
CA GLY A 122 21.19 -5.30 12.04
C GLY A 122 20.62 -6.66 11.66
N LYS A 123 19.36 -6.77 11.23
CA LYS A 123 18.77 -8.04 10.75
C LYS A 123 18.74 -8.09 9.23
N ALA A 124 18.99 -9.28 8.68
CA ALA A 124 18.77 -9.54 7.27
C ALA A 124 17.26 -9.44 6.96
N MET A 125 16.91 -8.58 6.01
CA MET A 125 15.53 -8.41 5.58
C MET A 125 15.24 -9.33 4.40
N GLN A 126 14.12 -10.04 4.44
CA GLN A 126 13.58 -10.73 3.27
C GLN A 126 12.89 -9.79 2.26
N PHE A 127 12.44 -8.61 2.70
CA PHE A 127 11.78 -7.61 1.87
C PHE A 127 12.01 -6.22 2.48
N GLY A 128 12.12 -5.18 1.64
CA GLY A 128 12.51 -3.83 2.09
C GLY A 128 11.33 -2.88 2.31
N GLN A 129 10.19 -3.18 1.70
CA GLN A 129 8.97 -2.37 1.78
C GLN A 129 7.73 -3.22 1.56
N ARG A 130 6.63 -2.82 2.21
CA ARG A 130 5.30 -3.42 2.06
C ARG A 130 4.42 -2.47 1.29
N LEU A 131 3.82 -2.93 0.19
CA LEU A 131 2.78 -2.23 -0.54
C LEU A 131 1.49 -3.04 -0.43
N LEU A 132 0.43 -2.40 0.06
CA LEU A 132 -0.90 -2.96 0.13
C LEU A 132 -1.87 -2.08 -0.67
N CYS A 133 -2.57 -2.67 -1.64
CA CYS A 133 -3.56 -1.97 -2.44
C CYS A 133 -4.90 -2.70 -2.30
N ALA A 134 -5.98 -1.97 -2.09
CA ALA A 134 -7.32 -2.53 -2.02
C ALA A 134 -8.25 -1.76 -2.95
N ILE A 135 -8.96 -2.48 -3.81
CA ILE A 135 -9.96 -1.93 -4.72
C ILE A 135 -11.32 -2.56 -4.44
N ALA A 136 -12.35 -1.74 -4.34
CA ALA A 136 -13.68 -2.23 -4.04
C ALA A 136 -14.22 -3.10 -5.18
N THR A 137 -14.84 -4.22 -4.85
CA THR A 137 -15.30 -5.19 -5.87
C THR A 137 -16.40 -4.63 -6.77
N ASP A 138 -17.13 -3.63 -6.30
CA ASP A 138 -18.20 -2.95 -7.02
C ASP A 138 -17.70 -1.88 -8.02
N LEU A 139 -16.39 -1.58 -8.07
CA LEU A 139 -15.77 -0.83 -9.17
C LEU A 139 -15.69 -1.64 -10.48
N GLY A 140 -15.90 -2.96 -10.39
CA GLY A 140 -15.95 -3.86 -11.53
C GLY A 140 -14.63 -4.58 -11.80
N LEU A 141 -14.75 -5.73 -12.49
CA LEU A 141 -13.63 -6.64 -12.76
C LEU A 141 -12.51 -5.97 -13.56
N ALA A 142 -12.86 -5.15 -14.56
CA ALA A 142 -11.87 -4.44 -15.37
C ALA A 142 -10.97 -3.51 -14.55
N ALA A 143 -11.51 -2.85 -13.52
CA ALA A 143 -10.73 -1.99 -12.64
C ALA A 143 -9.80 -2.82 -11.73
N ALA A 144 -10.29 -3.95 -11.22
CA ALA A 144 -9.49 -4.88 -10.42
C ALA A 144 -8.35 -5.51 -11.24
N ASP A 145 -8.63 -5.92 -12.49
CA ASP A 145 -7.63 -6.47 -13.40
C ASP A 145 -6.57 -5.43 -13.79
N ALA A 146 -6.97 -4.18 -14.05
CA ALA A 146 -6.04 -3.10 -14.31
C ALA A 146 -5.10 -2.85 -13.11
N LEU A 147 -5.64 -2.80 -11.89
CA LEU A 147 -4.82 -2.66 -10.68
C LEU A 147 -3.85 -3.85 -10.54
N ARG A 148 -4.35 -5.07 -10.74
CA ARG A 148 -3.53 -6.29 -10.68
C ARG A 148 -2.38 -6.21 -11.68
N GLN A 149 -2.66 -5.86 -12.94
CA GLN A 149 -1.64 -5.74 -13.99
C GLN A 149 -0.55 -4.71 -13.64
N THR A 150 -0.96 -3.53 -13.16
CA THR A 150 -0.02 -2.51 -12.69
C THR A 150 0.86 -3.03 -11.55
N LEU A 151 0.28 -3.72 -10.57
CA LEU A 151 1.02 -4.26 -9.44
C LEU A 151 1.93 -5.44 -9.82
N THR A 152 1.53 -6.24 -10.79
CA THR A 152 2.37 -7.29 -11.36
C THR A 152 3.63 -6.69 -12.00
N GLN A 153 3.48 -5.65 -12.83
CA GLN A 153 4.62 -4.95 -13.45
C GLN A 153 5.54 -4.32 -12.39
N LEU A 154 4.94 -3.67 -11.39
CA LEU A 154 5.70 -3.13 -10.26
C LEU A 154 6.44 -4.24 -9.50
N GLY A 155 5.81 -5.41 -9.30
CA GLY A 155 6.41 -6.54 -8.61
C GLY A 155 7.66 -7.06 -9.30
N VAL A 156 7.64 -7.16 -10.63
CA VAL A 156 8.83 -7.50 -11.42
C VAL A 156 9.92 -6.44 -11.25
N GLN A 157 9.58 -5.15 -11.41
CA GLN A 157 10.53 -4.04 -11.26
C GLN A 157 11.15 -3.98 -9.85
N GLN A 158 10.36 -4.29 -8.84
CA GLN A 158 10.74 -4.25 -7.42
C GLN A 158 11.32 -5.59 -6.93
N GLN A 159 11.53 -6.56 -7.83
CA GLN A 159 12.06 -7.90 -7.53
C GLN A 159 11.34 -8.53 -6.33
N ALA A 160 10.01 -8.43 -6.33
CA ALA A 160 9.19 -8.78 -5.18
C ALA A 160 9.28 -10.28 -4.88
N PRO A 161 9.80 -10.72 -3.71
CA PRO A 161 9.76 -12.12 -3.30
C PRO A 161 8.34 -12.64 -3.05
N TRP A 162 7.37 -11.73 -2.88
CA TRP A 162 5.98 -12.11 -2.65
C TRP A 162 5.03 -11.09 -3.27
N PHE A 163 4.12 -11.60 -4.10
CA PHE A 163 2.96 -10.87 -4.58
C PHE A 163 1.74 -11.80 -4.47
N ALA A 164 0.68 -11.33 -3.82
CA ALA A 164 -0.49 -12.14 -3.58
C ALA A 164 -1.75 -11.27 -3.48
N HIS A 165 -2.91 -11.93 -3.56
CA HIS A 165 -4.20 -11.29 -3.35
C HIS A 165 -5.07 -12.08 -2.37
N THR A 166 -6.02 -11.38 -1.78
CA THR A 166 -7.10 -11.94 -0.97
C THR A 166 -8.36 -11.08 -1.15
N ARG A 167 -9.51 -11.63 -0.80
CA ARG A 167 -10.78 -10.90 -0.81
C ARG A 167 -11.31 -10.77 0.60
N ARG A 168 -11.68 -9.55 0.98
CA ARG A 168 -12.17 -9.27 2.34
C ARG A 168 -13.01 -8.00 2.42
N PRO A 169 -13.86 -7.88 3.46
CA PRO A 169 -14.48 -6.61 3.78
C PRO A 169 -13.46 -5.59 4.28
N TRP A 170 -13.81 -4.30 4.19
CA TRP A 170 -12.96 -3.20 4.68
C TRP A 170 -12.54 -3.39 6.13
N GLY A 171 -13.46 -3.82 7.00
CA GLY A 171 -13.15 -4.20 8.38
C GLY A 171 -14.03 -5.34 8.86
N ARG A 172 -13.60 -6.03 9.91
CA ARG A 172 -14.35 -7.17 10.46
C ARG A 172 -15.13 -6.71 11.69
N ALA A 173 -16.39 -7.12 11.81
CA ALA A 173 -17.15 -6.87 13.03
C ALA A 173 -16.52 -7.64 14.20
N ALA A 174 -16.28 -6.97 15.33
CA ALA A 174 -15.75 -7.57 16.55
C ALA A 174 -16.29 -6.84 17.79
N TYR A 175 -16.81 -7.60 18.77
CA TYR A 175 -17.26 -7.16 20.11
C TYR A 175 -17.73 -5.69 20.22
N GLY A 176 -18.87 -5.36 19.60
CA GLY A 176 -19.47 -4.02 19.71
C GLY A 176 -18.88 -2.95 18.79
N GLY A 177 -17.94 -3.30 17.91
CA GLY A 177 -17.34 -2.41 16.91
C GLY A 177 -16.78 -3.15 15.69
N PHE A 178 -15.77 -2.56 15.05
CA PHE A 178 -15.03 -3.16 13.94
C PHE A 178 -13.54 -3.16 14.24
N SER A 179 -12.84 -4.22 13.84
CA SER A 179 -11.41 -4.40 14.00
C SER A 179 -10.79 -4.94 12.71
N CYS A 180 -9.46 -4.95 12.63
CA CYS A 180 -8.71 -5.47 11.49
C CYS A 180 -9.16 -4.79 10.19
N ALA A 181 -9.18 -3.46 10.15
CA ALA A 181 -9.46 -2.77 8.90
C ALA A 181 -8.31 -2.99 7.92
N ILE A 182 -8.58 -2.90 6.62
CA ILE A 182 -7.56 -3.04 5.57
C ILE A 182 -6.42 -2.04 5.80
N GLN A 183 -6.72 -0.81 6.21
CA GLN A 183 -5.72 0.21 6.54
C GLN A 183 -4.75 -0.20 7.66
N ASP A 184 -5.21 -1.05 8.59
CA ASP A 184 -4.42 -1.43 9.76
C ASP A 184 -3.35 -2.48 9.39
N MET A 185 -3.51 -3.16 8.24
CA MET A 185 -2.74 -4.35 7.87
C MET A 185 -1.23 -4.10 7.80
N LEU A 186 -0.80 -2.93 7.34
CA LEU A 186 0.64 -2.63 7.27
C LEU A 186 1.29 -2.45 8.65
N LEU A 187 0.51 -2.03 9.65
CA LEU A 187 0.98 -1.83 11.02
C LEU A 187 0.78 -3.09 11.87
N SER A 188 -0.34 -3.79 11.68
CA SER A 188 -0.73 -4.94 12.47
C SER A 188 -1.65 -5.89 11.69
N GLY A 189 -1.64 -7.17 12.05
CA GLY A 189 -2.64 -8.12 11.52
C GLY A 189 -2.30 -8.77 10.17
N LEU A 190 -1.26 -8.33 9.46
CA LEU A 190 -0.80 -8.98 8.23
C LEU A 190 -0.07 -10.31 8.52
N PHE A 191 1.00 -10.25 9.32
CA PHE A 191 1.83 -11.41 9.64
C PHE A 191 1.42 -12.09 10.93
N GLN A 192 1.65 -13.40 11.01
CA GLN A 192 1.62 -14.14 12.27
C GLN A 192 2.52 -13.49 13.32
N THR A 193 2.22 -13.68 14.61
CA THR A 193 3.06 -13.16 15.70
C THR A 193 4.53 -13.57 15.51
N GLY A 194 5.46 -12.67 15.83
CA GLY A 194 6.90 -12.85 15.65
C GLY A 194 7.47 -12.03 14.51
N ASP A 195 8.78 -12.18 14.28
CA ASP A 195 9.52 -11.46 13.25
C ASP A 195 9.22 -12.03 11.85
N PRO A 196 8.60 -11.26 10.92
CA PRO A 196 8.33 -11.75 9.58
C PRO A 196 9.61 -11.99 8.75
N HIS A 197 10.74 -11.40 9.12
CA HIS A 197 12.01 -11.62 8.42
C HIS A 197 12.78 -12.82 8.95
N GLY A 198 12.39 -13.38 10.11
CA GLY A 198 13.07 -14.50 10.77
C GLY A 198 12.61 -15.90 10.35
N ARG A 199 11.69 -16.02 9.38
CA ARG A 199 11.12 -17.29 8.91
C ARG A 199 10.93 -17.27 7.38
N PRO A 200 10.91 -18.40 6.67
CA PRO A 200 10.63 -18.41 5.24
C PRO A 200 9.34 -17.66 4.91
N LEU A 201 9.38 -16.82 3.87
CA LEU A 201 8.22 -16.09 3.39
C LEU A 201 7.31 -17.02 2.57
N ASP A 202 6.30 -17.58 3.22
CA ASP A 202 5.33 -18.51 2.66
C ASP A 202 3.90 -18.21 3.12
N ALA A 203 2.93 -19.02 2.67
CA ALA A 203 1.53 -18.85 3.06
C ALA A 203 1.29 -18.91 4.59
N ALA A 204 2.14 -19.64 5.34
CA ALA A 204 2.03 -19.75 6.80
C ALA A 204 2.54 -18.49 7.53
N SER A 205 3.22 -17.58 6.84
CA SER A 205 3.67 -16.31 7.39
C SER A 205 2.52 -15.32 7.68
N PHE A 206 1.36 -15.52 7.04
CA PHE A 206 0.24 -14.58 7.10
C PHE A 206 -0.87 -15.04 8.05
N ARG A 207 -1.62 -14.07 8.61
CA ARG A 207 -2.75 -14.37 9.52
C ARG A 207 -4.00 -14.84 8.80
N GLU A 208 -4.13 -14.52 7.53
CA GLU A 208 -5.25 -14.90 6.70
C GLU A 208 -4.76 -15.52 5.39
N PRO A 209 -5.60 -16.30 4.68
CA PRO A 209 -5.21 -16.90 3.41
C PRO A 209 -4.94 -15.84 2.33
N TRP A 210 -3.85 -16.05 1.60
CA TRP A 210 -3.46 -15.28 0.42
C TRP A 210 -3.22 -16.21 -0.75
N THR A 211 -3.74 -15.85 -1.91
CA THR A 211 -3.47 -16.55 -3.16
C THR A 211 -2.32 -15.86 -3.87
N GLN A 212 -1.18 -16.53 -3.93
CA GLN A 212 0.03 -16.03 -4.58
C GLN A 212 -0.23 -15.78 -6.08
N ILE A 213 0.29 -14.66 -6.58
CA ILE A 213 0.26 -14.30 -7.99
C ILE A 213 1.67 -14.51 -8.53
N ASP A 214 1.79 -15.32 -9.57
CA ASP A 214 3.07 -15.57 -10.22
C ASP A 214 3.53 -14.35 -11.03
N LEU A 215 4.75 -13.88 -10.73
CA LEU A 215 5.42 -12.79 -11.42
C LEU A 215 6.27 -13.27 -12.61
N GLU A 216 6.67 -14.55 -12.64
CA GLU A 216 7.52 -15.09 -13.72
C GLU A 216 6.78 -15.20 -15.04
N THR A 217 5.49 -15.53 -15.00
CA THR A 217 4.64 -15.55 -16.20
C THR A 217 4.44 -14.14 -16.78
N ALA A 218 4.55 -13.09 -15.97
CA ALA A 218 4.30 -11.71 -16.39
C ALA A 218 5.52 -11.00 -17.01
N ALA A 219 6.75 -11.46 -16.73
CA ALA A 219 7.97 -10.88 -17.29
C ALA A 219 8.23 -11.26 -18.77
N ARG A 220 7.36 -12.08 -19.38
CA ARG A 220 7.50 -12.62 -20.75
C ARG A 220 6.64 -11.90 -21.81
N HIS A 221 5.95 -10.82 -21.43
CA HIS A 221 5.12 -9.99 -22.31
C HIS A 221 5.53 -8.53 -22.25
#